data_AF-A0A1B0GMK8-F1
#
_entry.id   AF-A0A1B0GMK8-F1
#
_cell.length_a   1.000
_cell.length_b   1.000
_cell.length_c   1.000
_cell.angle_alpha   90.00
_cell.angle_beta   90.00
_cell.angle_gamma   90.00
#
_symmetry.space_group_name_H-M   'P 1'
#
loop_
_entity.id
_entity.type
_entity.pdbx_description
1 polymer ?
#
loop_
_entity_poly.entity_id
_entity_poly.type
_entity_poly.pdbx_seq_one_letter_code
_entity_poly.pdbx_strand_id
1 'polypeptide(L)' 'MLSARIDFPGHCWLKSFKKAVKGGEEWTDRENCLKYSCSAEDFSYKIGGCGLLNAPTSCSIIPGDKTKDYPDCCPKISCN' A
#
# COMPACT_ATOMS: atom_id res chain seq x y z
N MET A 1 -3.86 19.70 1.00
CA MET A 1 -3.28 19.21 -0.28
C MET A 1 -1.78 19.13 -0.11
N LEU A 2 -1.19 17.92 -0.12
CA LEU A 2 0.26 17.75 0.04
C LEU A 2 0.93 17.83 -1.33
N SER A 3 1.70 18.91 -1.48
CA SER A 3 2.35 19.40 -2.69
C SER A 3 3.22 18.36 -3.40
N ALA A 4 3.05 18.29 -4.72
CA ALA A 4 4.13 17.93 -5.63
C ALA A 4 5.38 18.74 -5.23
N ARG A 5 6.47 18.07 -4.86
CA ARG A 5 7.74 18.75 -4.62
C ARG A 5 8.30 19.14 -5.98
N ILE A 6 8.60 20.42 -6.15
CA ILE A 6 9.21 20.99 -7.36
C ILE A 6 10.52 20.27 -7.73
N ASP A 7 11.17 19.64 -6.77
CA ASP A 7 12.41 18.88 -6.92
C ASP A 7 12.27 17.55 -7.71
N PHE A 8 11.06 17.01 -7.87
CA PHE A 8 10.84 15.74 -8.56
C PHE A 8 9.66 15.83 -9.54
N PRO A 9 9.83 16.52 -10.69
CA PRO A 9 8.82 16.54 -11.73
C PRO A 9 8.52 15.10 -12.18
N GLY A 10 7.25 14.76 -12.31
CA GLY A 10 6.88 13.41 -12.75
C GLY A 10 6.84 12.34 -11.67
N HIS A 11 7.04 12.67 -10.39
CA HIS A 11 7.14 11.67 -9.32
C HIS A 11 6.30 12.03 -8.08
N CYS A 12 5.76 11.00 -7.42
CA CYS A 12 5.15 11.12 -6.10
C CYS A 12 6.23 11.00 -5.02
N TRP A 13 6.23 11.95 -4.08
CA TRP A 13 7.14 11.92 -2.95
C TRP A 13 6.51 11.25 -1.72
N LEU A 14 7.00 10.06 -1.39
CA LEU A 14 6.61 9.32 -0.19
C LEU A 14 7.45 9.80 1.00
N LYS A 15 6.91 10.77 1.77
CA LYS A 15 7.62 11.37 2.93
C LYS A 15 8.05 10.35 3.96
N SER A 16 7.21 9.35 4.25
CA SER A 16 7.48 8.32 5.27
C SER A 16 8.73 7.49 4.96
N PHE A 17 9.00 7.24 3.68
CA PHE A 17 10.11 6.41 3.22
C PHE A 17 11.25 7.21 2.58
N LYS A 18 11.08 8.55 2.49
CA LYS A 18 11.98 9.45 1.74
C LYS A 18 12.27 8.94 0.32
N LYS A 19 11.24 8.42 -0.35
CA LYS A 19 11.33 7.78 -1.67
C LYS A 19 10.52 8.54 -2.70
N ALA A 20 11.09 8.73 -3.89
CA ALA A 20 10.37 9.19 -5.07
C ALA A 20 9.90 7.97 -5.89
N VAL A 21 8.62 7.96 -6.27
CA VAL A 21 8.02 6.93 -7.13
C VAL A 21 7.55 7.62 -8.41
N LYS A 22 7.84 7.06 -9.58
CA LYS A 22 7.49 7.68 -10.85
C LYS A 22 5.96 7.68 -11.06
N GLY A 23 5.45 8.70 -11.74
CA GLY A 23 4.05 8.79 -12.14
C GLY A 23 3.64 7.55 -12.96
N GLY A 24 2.57 6.88 -12.52
CA GLY A 24 2.09 5.64 -13.10
C GLY A 24 2.72 4.37 -12.52
N GLU A 25 3.74 4.49 -11.65
CA GLU A 25 4.31 3.35 -10.95
C GLU A 25 3.68 3.09 -9.59
N GLU A 26 3.87 1.86 -9.12
CA GLU A 26 3.43 1.39 -7.83
C GLU A 26 4.62 0.90 -7.02
N TRP A 27 4.57 1.12 -5.72
CA TRP A 27 5.57 0.64 -4.78
C TRP A 27 4.91 0.00 -3.57
N THR A 28 5.48 -1.10 -3.10
CA THR A 28 4.92 -1.86 -1.99
C THR A 28 5.84 -1.82 -0.78
N ASP A 29 5.27 -1.48 0.36
CA ASP A 29 5.91 -1.62 1.67
C ASP A 29 5.54 -2.98 2.26
N ARG A 30 6.50 -3.90 2.27
CA ARG A 30 6.33 -5.26 2.81
C ARG A 30 6.24 -5.29 4.34
N GLU A 31 6.80 -4.30 5.02
CA GLU A 31 6.80 -4.27 6.50
C GLU A 31 5.38 -4.08 7.05
N ASN A 32 4.64 -3.16 6.42
CA ASN A 32 3.27 -2.79 6.77
C ASN A 32 2.21 -3.34 5.81
N CYS A 33 2.62 -4.10 4.79
CA CYS A 33 1.73 -4.60 3.73
C CYS A 33 0.88 -3.49 3.10
N LEU A 34 1.54 -2.40 2.69
CA LEU A 34 0.89 -1.25 2.08
C LEU A 34 1.32 -1.12 0.62
N LYS A 35 0.38 -0.77 -0.25
CA LYS A 35 0.66 -0.41 -1.65
C LYS A 35 0.52 1.09 -1.85
N TYR A 36 1.54 1.71 -2.41
CA TYR A 36 1.57 3.12 -2.79
C TYR A 36 1.51 3.21 -4.31
N SER A 37 0.40 3.69 -4.84
CA SER A 37 0.22 3.88 -6.29
C SER A 37 0.32 5.37 -6.62
N CYS A 38 1.27 5.74 -7.48
CA CYS A 38 1.48 7.13 -7.89
C CYS A 38 0.65 7.47 -9.13
N SER A 39 -0.23 8.47 -9.03
CA SER A 39 -0.99 8.98 -10.19
C SER A 39 -0.06 9.69 -11.17
N ALA A 40 -0.15 9.34 -12.46
CA ALA A 40 0.59 10.01 -13.52
C ALA A 40 0.00 11.39 -13.88
N GLU A 41 -1.27 11.64 -13.52
CA GLU A 41 -1.99 12.86 -13.90
C GLU A 41 -1.73 13.99 -12.90
N ASP A 42 -1.86 13.71 -11.60
CA ASP A 42 -1.77 14.71 -10.53
C ASP A 42 -0.55 14.54 -9.63
N PHE A 43 0.28 13.52 -9.88
CA PHE A 43 1.42 13.14 -9.01
C PHE A 43 1.04 12.99 -7.54
N SER A 44 -0.22 12.61 -7.30
CA SER A 44 -0.75 12.23 -6.00
C SER A 44 -0.59 10.74 -5.79
N TYR A 45 -0.23 10.32 -4.58
CA TYR A 45 -0.16 8.90 -4.25
C TYR A 45 -1.43 8.44 -3.54
N LYS A 46 -1.87 7.23 -3.85
CA LYS A 46 -2.92 6.50 -3.11
C LYS A 46 -2.27 5.41 -2.29
N ILE A 47 -2.70 5.26 -1.05
CA ILE A 47 -2.26 4.18 -0.17
C ILE A 47 -3.37 3.14 -0.10
N GLY A 48 -3.09 1.93 -0.57
CA GLY A 48 -3.90 0.74 -0.34
C GLY A 48 -3.32 -0.04 0.83
N GLY A 49 -4.16 -0.36 1.82
CA GLY A 49 -3.81 -1.26 2.90
C GLY A 49 -4.76 -2.44 2.94
N CYS A 50 -4.44 -3.44 3.77
CA CYS A 50 -5.34 -4.55 4.01
C CYS A 50 -6.67 -4.05 4.58
N GLY A 51 -7.77 -4.63 4.11
CA GLY A 51 -9.10 -4.32 4.63
C GLY A 51 -9.25 -4.73 6.10
N LEU A 52 -10.14 -4.04 6.81
CA LEU A 52 -10.58 -4.47 8.14
C LEU A 52 -11.29 -5.82 8.03
N LEU A 53 -10.73 -6.83 8.68
CA LEU A 53 -11.32 -8.16 8.76
C LEU A 53 -12.15 -8.27 10.04
N ASN A 54 -13.43 -8.64 9.89
CA ASN A 54 -14.28 -9.04 11.00
C ASN A 54 -14.60 -10.53 10.82
N ALA A 55 -13.86 -11.38 11.53
CA ALA A 55 -14.10 -12.81 11.51
C ALA A 55 -15.31 -13.15 12.41
N PRO A 56 -16.32 -13.87 11.91
CA PRO A 56 -17.37 -14.42 12.76
C PRO A 56 -16.82 -15.54 13.65
N THR A 57 -17.55 -15.91 14.71
CA THR A 57 -17.07 -16.81 15.78
C THR A 57 -16.54 -18.17 15.30
N SER A 58 -17.00 -18.67 14.15
CA SER A 58 -16.57 -19.94 13.56
C SER A 58 -15.37 -19.83 12.61
N CYS A 59 -14.82 -18.63 12.40
CA CYS A 59 -13.71 -18.39 11.49
C CYS A 59 -12.49 -17.86 12.22
N SER A 60 -11.31 -18.20 11.72
CA SER A 60 -10.03 -17.72 12.22
C SER A 60 -9.42 -16.70 11.27
N ILE A 61 -8.74 -15.69 11.83
CA ILE A 61 -7.91 -14.79 11.04
C ILE A 61 -6.55 -15.46 10.86
N ILE A 62 -6.25 -15.84 9.62
CA ILE A 62 -4.92 -16.30 9.24
C ILE A 62 -4.03 -15.08 9.05
N PRO A 63 -2.89 -14.99 9.77
CA PRO A 63 -1.96 -13.89 9.60
C PRO A 63 -1.43 -13.86 8.16
N GLY A 64 -1.29 -12.66 7.61
CA GLY A 64 -0.78 -12.45 6.27
C GLY A 64 0.71 -12.75 6.15
N ASP A 65 1.16 -13.05 4.94
CA ASP A 65 2.55 -13.38 4.66
C ASP A 65 3.35 -12.12 4.27
N LYS A 66 4.05 -11.53 5.23
CA LYS A 66 4.86 -10.31 5.02
C LYS A 66 6.04 -10.50 4.06
N THR A 67 6.34 -11.72 3.61
CA THR A 67 7.36 -11.93 2.57
C THR A 67 6.85 -11.64 1.16
N LYS A 68 5.52 -11.57 1.01
CA LYS A 68 4.86 -11.29 -0.27
C LYS A 68 4.54 -9.80 -0.41
N ASP A 69 4.29 -9.38 -1.64
CA ASP A 69 3.81 -8.04 -1.93
C ASP A 69 2.29 -7.96 -1.74
N TYR A 70 1.77 -6.76 -1.47
CA TYR A 70 0.32 -6.50 -1.43
C TYR A 70 -0.32 -6.88 -2.78
N PRO A 71 -1.50 -7.54 -2.79
CA PRO A 71 -2.37 -7.86 -1.64
C PRO A 71 -2.08 -9.20 -0.96
N ASP A 72 -1.09 -9.97 -1.40
CA ASP A 72 -0.81 -11.32 -0.88
C ASP A 72 -0.26 -11.33 0.54
N CYS A 73 0.35 -10.24 0.99
CA CYS A 73 0.77 -10.08 2.39
C CYS A 73 -0.37 -9.81 3.37
N CYS A 74 -1.61 -9.66 2.89
CA CYS A 74 -2.74 -9.37 3.77
C CYS A 74 -3.23 -10.60 4.52
N PRO A 75 -3.71 -10.43 5.78
CA PRO A 75 -4.37 -11.50 6.49
C PRO A 75 -5.65 -11.93 5.76
N LYS A 76 -6.06 -13.18 5.99
CA LYS A 76 -7.25 -13.77 5.36
C LYS A 76 -8.12 -14.40 6.42
N ILE A 77 -9.44 -14.38 6.22
CA ILE A 77 -10.36 -15.13 7.07
C ILE A 77 -10.44 -16.55 6.50
N SER A 78 -10.25 -17.56 7.36
CA SER A 78 -10.49 -18.95 7.03
C SER A 78 -11.59 -19.48 7.95
N CYS A 79 -12.63 -19.98 7.33
CA CYS A 79 -13.73 -20.67 7.97
C CYS A 79 -13.59 -22.16 7.64
N ASN A 80 -13.67 -23.01 8.65
CA ASN A 80 -13.85 -24.45 8.44
C ASN A 80 -15.34 -24.79 8.43
#